data_AF-A0A1Y1XZS3-F1
#
_entry.id   AF-A0A1Y1XZS3-F1
#
_cell.length_a   1.000
_cell.length_b   1.000
_cell.length_c   1.000
_cell.angle_alpha   90.00
_cell.angle_beta   90.00
_cell.angle_gamma   90.00
#
_symmetry.space_group_name_H-M   'P 1'
#
loop_
_entity.id
_entity.type
_entity.pdbx_description
1 polymer ?
#
loop_
_entity_poly.entity_id
_entity_poly.type
_entity_poly.pdbx_seq_one_letter_code
_entity_poly.pdbx_strand_id
1 'polypeptide(L)'
;DNLKVVVDPITNTTQKVYSVFYPKDSYSLKSSPLGGVEFFSQPFVGQNFDRALLSYEVGFPASFQWQKGGKLPGLFGGDAKQGCTGGEVSNGDSCFSARLMWRERGSGEVYAYIPNSKDLCSNPRATCRDKYGVSLGQGLPFSLGVWNKVQLYIQLNTPGKSNGVLKLYLNDKEWMEMSGMVFRKTGAFAINNVLFSTFFGGGDPSYATP
;
A
#
# COMPACT_ATOMS: atom_id res chain seq x y z
N ASP A 1 -12.42 18.79 3.55
CA ASP A 1 -12.26 17.34 3.45
C ASP A 1 -11.83 16.90 2.08
N ASN A 2 -10.76 16.09 2.05
CA ASN A 2 -10.19 15.50 0.84
C ASN A 2 -10.92 14.22 0.40
N LEU A 3 -11.71 13.59 1.27
CA LEU A 3 -12.48 12.39 0.97
C LEU A 3 -13.95 12.74 0.77
N LYS A 4 -14.55 12.33 -0.34
CA LYS A 4 -15.97 12.53 -0.64
C LYS A 4 -16.57 11.30 -1.31
N VAL A 5 -17.88 11.14 -1.18
CA VAL A 5 -18.65 10.18 -1.99
C VAL A 5 -19.20 10.92 -3.21
N VAL A 6 -18.89 10.44 -4.41
CA VAL A 6 -19.30 11.04 -5.69
C VAL A 6 -19.94 9.98 -6.59
N VAL A 7 -20.59 10.41 -7.67
CA VAL A 7 -20.97 9.52 -8.79
C VAL A 7 -19.71 9.14 -9.55
N ASP A 8 -19.59 7.88 -9.97
CA ASP A 8 -18.43 7.34 -10.69
C ASP A 8 -18.04 8.23 -11.88
N PRO A 9 -16.92 8.98 -11.78
CA PRO A 9 -16.50 9.92 -12.82
C PRO A 9 -15.72 9.26 -13.96
N ILE A 10 -15.41 7.96 -13.88
CA ILE A 10 -14.61 7.22 -14.86
C ILE A 10 -15.51 6.51 -15.86
N THR A 11 -16.53 5.80 -15.39
CA THR A 11 -17.47 5.09 -16.27
C THR A 11 -18.74 5.87 -16.55
N ASN A 12 -18.95 7.02 -15.87
CA ASN A 12 -20.18 7.82 -15.93
C ASN A 12 -21.45 7.00 -15.63
N THR A 13 -21.33 5.99 -14.77
CA THR A 13 -22.48 5.22 -14.26
C THR A 13 -23.13 5.94 -13.06
N THR A 14 -24.26 5.45 -12.56
CA THR A 14 -24.90 5.97 -11.33
C THR A 14 -24.26 5.46 -10.05
N GLN A 15 -23.23 4.59 -10.15
CA GLN A 15 -22.55 4.01 -8.99
C GLN A 15 -21.88 5.10 -8.15
N LYS A 16 -21.88 4.91 -6.82
CA LYS A 16 -21.17 5.80 -5.90
C LYS A 16 -19.77 5.27 -5.61
N VAL A 17 -18.80 6.18 -5.60
CA VAL A 17 -17.39 5.87 -5.32
C VAL A 17 -16.79 6.87 -4.33
N TYR A 18 -15.74 6.45 -3.63
CA TYR A 18 -14.92 7.36 -2.86
C TYR A 18 -13.98 8.12 -3.80
N SER A 19 -14.04 9.45 -3.77
CA SER A 19 -13.10 10.34 -4.45
C SER A 19 -12.17 10.95 -3.40
N VAL A 20 -10.86 10.88 -3.68
CA VAL A 20 -9.83 11.49 -2.85
C VAL A 20 -9.19 12.63 -3.63
N PHE A 21 -9.24 13.82 -3.06
CA PHE A 21 -8.64 15.04 -3.60
C PHE A 21 -7.22 15.24 -3.06
N TYR A 22 -6.31 15.61 -3.96
CA TYR A 22 -4.96 16.03 -3.63
C TYR A 22 -4.79 17.49 -4.08
N PRO A 23 -4.88 18.48 -3.18
CA PRO A 23 -4.69 19.88 -3.52
C PRO A 23 -3.32 20.08 -4.16
N LYS A 24 -3.16 21.08 -5.04
CA LYS A 24 -1.86 21.49 -5.56
C LYS A 24 -0.85 21.72 -4.41
N ASP A 25 0.41 21.41 -4.66
CA ASP A 25 1.54 21.54 -3.71
C ASP A 25 1.47 20.61 -2.49
N SER A 26 0.52 19.67 -2.44
CA SER A 26 0.40 18.70 -1.34
C SER A 26 1.30 17.49 -1.54
N TYR A 27 1.95 17.03 -0.46
CA TYR A 27 2.74 15.81 -0.41
C TYR A 27 2.93 15.35 1.04
N SER A 28 2.97 14.04 1.28
CA SER A 28 2.96 13.49 2.64
C SER A 28 1.73 13.96 3.46
N LEU A 29 1.50 13.34 4.60
CA LEU A 29 0.45 13.78 5.52
C LEU A 29 0.94 14.90 6.47
N LYS A 30 2.12 15.48 6.18
CA LYS A 30 2.77 16.52 7.00
C LYS A 30 3.02 17.82 6.22
N SER A 31 2.72 17.90 4.93
CA SER A 31 2.80 19.17 4.19
C SER A 31 1.62 20.07 4.48
N SER A 32 1.79 21.36 4.17
CA SER A 32 0.69 22.28 3.97
C SER A 32 0.69 22.73 2.50
N PRO A 33 -0.42 22.57 1.75
CA PRO A 33 -1.70 22.02 2.18
C PRO A 33 -1.66 20.49 2.41
N LEU A 34 -2.60 19.98 3.22
CA LEU A 34 -2.80 18.54 3.42
C LEU A 34 -3.53 17.95 2.21
N GLY A 35 -2.96 16.89 1.63
CA GLY A 35 -3.55 16.16 0.51
C GLY A 35 -3.79 14.69 0.83
N GLY A 36 -4.85 14.13 0.24
CA GLY A 36 -5.18 12.74 0.46
C GLY A 36 -5.87 12.47 1.80
N VAL A 37 -5.83 11.21 2.24
CA VAL A 37 -6.47 10.73 3.46
C VAL A 37 -5.77 9.47 3.99
N GLU A 38 -5.76 9.30 5.31
CA GLU A 38 -5.29 8.07 5.96
C GLU A 38 -6.17 7.69 7.15
N PHE A 39 -6.50 6.41 7.25
CA PHE A 39 -7.15 5.80 8.42
C PHE A 39 -6.96 4.29 8.41
N PHE A 40 -7.09 3.70 9.60
CA PHE A 40 -7.18 2.25 9.78
C PHE A 40 -8.65 1.83 9.80
N SER A 41 -8.99 0.80 9.03
CA SER A 41 -10.32 0.19 9.02
C SER A 41 -10.24 -1.25 9.54
N GLN A 42 -11.13 -1.58 10.48
CA GLN A 42 -11.26 -2.90 11.08
C GLN A 42 -12.62 -3.51 10.71
N PRO A 43 -12.78 -4.04 9.49
CA PRO A 43 -14.05 -4.63 9.07
C PRO A 43 -14.44 -5.85 9.91
N PHE A 44 -13.47 -6.52 10.52
CA PHE A 44 -13.65 -7.71 11.36
C PHE A 44 -13.12 -7.42 12.78
N VAL A 45 -13.80 -6.53 13.51
CA VAL A 45 -13.39 -6.07 14.84
C VAL A 45 -13.06 -7.25 15.76
N GLY A 46 -11.90 -7.20 16.41
CA GLY A 46 -11.43 -8.23 17.35
C GLY A 46 -10.88 -9.51 16.70
N GLN A 47 -10.89 -9.62 15.37
CA GLN A 47 -10.38 -10.80 14.65
C GLN A 47 -8.98 -10.57 14.11
N ASN A 48 -8.25 -11.68 13.97
CA ASN A 48 -6.88 -11.75 13.49
C ASN A 48 -6.78 -12.86 12.44
N PHE A 49 -6.13 -12.56 11.32
CA PHE A 49 -6.02 -13.49 10.21
C PHE A 49 -4.56 -13.72 9.82
N ASP A 50 -4.17 -14.98 9.68
CA ASP A 50 -2.87 -15.34 9.10
C ASP A 50 -2.86 -15.17 7.58
N ARG A 51 -4.02 -15.05 6.94
CA ARG A 51 -4.17 -14.88 5.50
C ARG A 51 -5.28 -13.88 5.21
N ALA A 52 -5.03 -12.97 4.27
CA ALA A 52 -6.06 -12.07 3.78
C ALA A 52 -5.85 -11.76 2.29
N LEU A 53 -6.97 -11.51 1.60
CA LEU A 53 -7.01 -10.94 0.26
C LEU A 53 -7.73 -9.59 0.36
N LEU A 54 -7.01 -8.50 0.12
CA LEU A 54 -7.61 -7.18 -0.06
C LEU A 54 -7.86 -6.97 -1.55
N SER A 55 -9.11 -6.69 -1.93
CA SER A 55 -9.51 -6.39 -3.31
C SER A 55 -10.21 -5.04 -3.35
N TYR A 56 -9.81 -4.17 -4.28
CA TYR A 56 -10.50 -2.91 -4.57
C TYR A 56 -10.21 -2.46 -6.00
N GLU A 57 -11.06 -1.60 -6.54
CA GLU A 57 -10.78 -0.90 -7.78
C GLU A 57 -10.26 0.50 -7.49
N VAL A 58 -9.23 0.92 -8.22
CA VAL A 58 -8.69 2.28 -8.15
C VAL A 58 -8.71 2.93 -9.52
N GLY A 59 -9.24 4.14 -9.55
CA GLY A 59 -9.43 4.93 -10.74
C GLY A 59 -8.56 6.16 -10.71
N PHE A 60 -7.75 6.34 -11.76
CA PHE A 60 -6.97 7.57 -11.97
C PHE A 60 -7.60 8.35 -13.12
N PRO A 61 -7.94 9.65 -12.96
CA PRO A 61 -8.42 10.47 -14.07
C PRO A 61 -7.48 10.44 -15.27
N ALA A 62 -8.00 10.61 -16.49
CA ALA A 62 -7.18 10.66 -17.71
C ALA A 62 -6.05 11.71 -17.66
N SER A 63 -6.25 12.78 -16.88
CA SER A 63 -5.31 13.87 -16.66
C SER A 63 -4.38 13.68 -15.45
N PHE A 64 -4.48 12.56 -14.72
CA PHE A 64 -3.73 12.35 -13.49
C PHE A 64 -2.22 12.42 -13.73
N GLN A 65 -1.55 13.24 -12.94
CA GLN A 65 -0.12 13.44 -13.02
C GLN A 65 0.56 12.61 -11.94
N TRP A 66 1.31 11.59 -12.34
CA TRP A 66 1.89 10.61 -11.42
C TRP A 66 2.87 11.20 -10.40
N GLN A 67 3.57 12.28 -10.79
CA GLN A 67 4.76 12.79 -10.11
C GLN A 67 5.72 11.63 -9.75
N LYS A 68 6.54 11.78 -8.71
CA LYS A 68 7.45 10.73 -8.24
C LYS A 68 6.75 9.55 -7.55
N GLY A 69 5.46 9.66 -7.27
CA GLY A 69 4.67 8.60 -6.67
C GLY A 69 3.86 9.01 -5.45
N GLY A 70 3.09 8.05 -4.95
CA GLY A 70 2.22 8.21 -3.79
C GLY A 70 1.67 6.86 -3.33
N LYS A 71 0.89 6.89 -2.25
CA LYS A 71 0.48 5.69 -1.50
C LYS A 71 -0.93 5.27 -1.91
N LEU A 72 -1.19 3.98 -1.85
CA LEU A 72 -2.50 3.38 -2.05
C LEU A 72 -2.83 2.45 -0.86
N PRO A 73 -4.12 2.14 -0.66
CA PRO A 73 -4.56 1.26 0.42
C PRO A 73 -3.84 -0.10 0.45
N GLY A 74 -3.79 -0.70 1.63
CA GLY A 74 -3.12 -1.98 1.85
C GLY A 74 -3.55 -2.70 3.12
N LEU A 75 -2.83 -3.76 3.42
CA LEU A 75 -3.04 -4.56 4.63
C LEU A 75 -2.08 -4.13 5.74
N PHE A 76 -2.55 -4.22 6.97
CA PHE A 76 -1.76 -3.96 8.18
C PHE A 76 -2.04 -5.04 9.23
N GLY A 77 -1.00 -5.40 9.97
CA GLY A 77 -1.11 -6.30 11.12
C GLY A 77 -0.38 -5.73 12.33
N GLY A 78 -0.93 -6.00 13.51
CA GLY A 78 -0.39 -5.54 14.79
C GLY A 78 -1.01 -4.25 15.31
N ASP A 79 -0.27 -3.53 16.15
CA ASP A 79 -0.69 -2.27 16.76
C ASP A 79 -0.15 -1.07 15.97
N ALA A 80 -1.06 -0.24 15.45
CA ALA A 80 -0.72 0.96 14.69
C ALA A 80 0.11 1.98 15.49
N LYS A 81 0.06 1.94 16.82
CA LYS A 81 0.87 2.81 17.69
C LYS A 81 2.34 2.39 17.76
N GLN A 82 2.68 1.20 17.26
CA GLN A 82 4.04 0.63 17.29
C GLN A 82 4.82 0.89 15.99
N GLY A 83 4.22 1.62 15.04
CA GLY A 83 4.89 2.09 13.83
C GLY A 83 4.51 1.33 12.55
N CYS A 84 5.52 0.88 11.80
CA CYS A 84 5.37 0.26 10.48
C CYS A 84 4.83 1.20 9.38
N THR A 85 4.96 2.50 9.57
CA THR A 85 4.72 3.55 8.56
C THR A 85 5.66 4.73 8.80
N GLY A 86 5.67 5.75 7.93
CA GLY A 86 6.30 7.05 8.24
C GLY A 86 7.81 7.07 8.52
N GLY A 87 8.55 5.99 8.22
CA GLY A 87 9.96 5.83 8.56
C GLY A 87 10.23 5.03 9.85
N GLU A 88 9.19 4.50 10.48
CA GLU A 88 9.26 3.58 11.61
C GLU A 88 9.27 2.15 11.08
N VAL A 89 10.48 1.57 11.00
CA VAL A 89 10.72 0.24 10.43
C VAL A 89 10.06 -0.87 11.25
N SER A 90 9.65 -1.95 10.59
CA SER A 90 9.18 -3.15 11.29
C SER A 90 10.37 -3.97 11.79
N ASN A 91 10.43 -4.23 13.10
CA ASN A 91 11.36 -5.21 13.68
C ASN A 91 10.82 -6.65 13.60
N GLY A 92 9.54 -6.82 13.23
CA GLY A 92 8.83 -8.09 13.13
C GLY A 92 8.13 -8.55 14.42
N ASP A 93 8.16 -7.77 15.49
CA ASP A 93 7.66 -8.18 16.81
C ASP A 93 6.30 -7.57 17.16
N SER A 94 5.97 -6.41 16.59
CA SER A 94 4.78 -5.62 16.97
C SER A 94 3.83 -5.29 15.82
N CYS A 95 4.34 -5.12 14.59
CA CYS A 95 3.51 -4.78 13.44
C CYS A 95 4.18 -5.12 12.10
N PHE A 96 3.37 -5.05 11.04
CA PHE A 96 3.84 -4.90 9.67
C PHE A 96 2.82 -4.11 8.85
N SER A 97 3.26 -3.51 7.75
CA SER A 97 2.34 -2.93 6.75
C SER A 97 2.74 -3.32 5.34
N ALA A 98 1.75 -3.50 4.47
CA ALA A 98 1.94 -3.74 3.05
C ALA A 98 0.90 -2.92 2.29
N ARG A 99 1.30 -1.70 1.92
CA ARG A 99 0.53 -0.78 1.07
C ARG A 99 0.92 -0.97 -0.38
N LEU A 100 0.14 -0.40 -1.28
CA LEU A 100 0.62 -0.16 -2.63
C LEU A 100 1.19 1.24 -2.74
N MET A 101 2.05 1.44 -3.73
CA MET A 101 2.42 2.76 -4.20
C MET A 101 2.26 2.84 -5.71
N TRP A 102 1.90 4.02 -6.21
CA TRP A 102 2.22 4.39 -7.58
C TRP A 102 3.56 5.13 -7.62
N ARG A 103 4.16 5.15 -8.79
CA ARG A 103 5.42 5.79 -9.16
C ARG A 103 5.21 6.55 -10.46
N GLU A 104 6.29 7.16 -10.93
CA GLU A 104 6.33 7.82 -12.24
C GLU A 104 5.76 6.91 -13.34
N ARG A 105 5.06 7.53 -14.30
CA ARG A 105 4.51 6.85 -15.48
C ARG A 105 3.51 5.72 -15.16
N GLY A 106 2.86 5.76 -14.00
CA GLY A 106 1.84 4.77 -13.62
C GLY A 106 2.41 3.43 -13.18
N SER A 107 3.72 3.34 -12.95
CA SER A 107 4.33 2.14 -12.38
C SER A 107 3.88 1.94 -10.93
N GLY A 108 3.47 0.73 -10.59
CA GLY A 108 3.00 0.34 -9.27
C GLY A 108 3.98 -0.61 -8.58
N GLU A 109 3.89 -0.66 -7.26
CA GLU A 109 4.65 -1.57 -6.40
C GLU A 109 3.86 -1.87 -5.12
N VAL A 110 4.23 -2.96 -4.45
CA VAL A 110 3.91 -3.11 -3.02
C VAL A 110 5.02 -2.44 -2.22
N TYR A 111 4.62 -1.58 -1.29
CA TYR A 111 5.51 -0.87 -0.39
C TYR A 111 5.31 -1.39 1.03
N ALA A 112 6.25 -2.21 1.48
CA ALA A 112 6.10 -3.02 2.68
C ALA A 112 7.05 -2.59 3.81
N TYR A 113 6.52 -2.43 5.01
CA TYR A 113 7.30 -2.37 6.25
C TYR A 113 7.28 -3.76 6.87
N ILE A 114 8.32 -4.53 6.56
CA ILE A 114 8.59 -5.89 7.05
C ILE A 114 10.07 -5.99 7.45
N PRO A 115 10.47 -6.97 8.27
CA PRO A 115 11.87 -7.18 8.60
C PRO A 115 12.75 -7.35 7.35
N ASN A 116 13.77 -6.51 7.21
CA ASN A 116 14.79 -6.71 6.18
C ASN A 116 15.57 -8.00 6.48
N SER A 117 15.86 -8.77 5.44
CA SER A 117 16.76 -9.93 5.50
C SER A 117 17.68 -9.94 4.28
N LYS A 118 18.81 -10.63 4.39
CA LYS A 118 19.74 -10.78 3.26
C LYS A 118 19.06 -11.40 2.04
N ASP A 119 18.18 -12.38 2.27
CA ASP A 119 17.47 -13.08 1.20
C ASP A 119 16.38 -12.21 0.55
N LEU A 120 15.66 -11.41 1.35
CA LEU A 120 14.72 -10.43 0.80
C LEU A 120 15.46 -9.39 -0.04
N CYS A 121 16.56 -8.84 0.48
CA CYS A 121 17.26 -7.73 -0.15
C CYS A 121 18.18 -8.16 -1.32
N SER A 122 18.43 -9.47 -1.50
CA SER A 122 19.08 -10.02 -2.68
C SER A 122 18.08 -10.40 -3.78
N ASN A 123 16.78 -10.42 -3.48
CA ASN A 123 15.75 -10.73 -4.47
C ASN A 123 15.65 -9.60 -5.50
N PRO A 124 15.72 -9.88 -6.82
CA PRO A 124 15.67 -8.84 -7.86
C PRO A 124 14.32 -8.10 -7.94
N ARG A 125 13.26 -8.65 -7.33
CA ARG A 125 11.95 -7.99 -7.22
C ARG A 125 11.85 -7.10 -5.98
N ALA A 126 12.88 -7.02 -5.14
CA ALA A 126 12.89 -6.21 -3.92
C ALA A 126 13.94 -5.11 -3.99
N THR A 127 13.60 -3.93 -3.48
CA THR A 127 14.54 -2.83 -3.25
C THR A 127 14.43 -2.41 -1.79
N CYS A 128 15.40 -2.87 -0.99
CA CYS A 128 15.49 -2.54 0.43
C CYS A 128 16.07 -1.14 0.64
N ARG A 129 15.64 -0.50 1.74
CA ARG A 129 16.16 0.78 2.23
C ARG A 129 16.29 0.69 3.76
N ASP A 130 17.19 1.47 4.34
CA ASP A 130 17.49 1.35 5.77
C ASP A 130 16.37 1.89 6.67
N LYS A 131 15.77 3.02 6.28
CA LYS A 131 14.80 3.76 7.12
C LYS A 131 13.35 3.67 6.61
N TYR A 132 13.15 3.14 5.42
CA TYR A 132 11.87 3.20 4.71
C TYR A 132 11.44 1.79 4.30
N GLY A 133 10.15 1.66 3.95
CA GLY A 133 9.62 0.40 3.45
C GLY A 133 10.38 -0.13 2.23
N VAL A 134 10.33 -1.45 2.07
CA VAL A 134 10.88 -2.19 0.93
C VAL A 134 9.91 -2.05 -0.24
N SER A 135 10.44 -1.68 -1.41
CA SER A 135 9.67 -1.70 -2.66
C SER A 135 9.72 -3.12 -3.24
N LEU A 136 8.55 -3.72 -3.47
CA LEU A 136 8.37 -5.09 -3.95
C LEU A 136 7.60 -5.08 -5.27
N GLY A 137 8.15 -5.73 -6.28
CA GLY A 137 7.47 -5.96 -7.56
C GLY A 137 7.20 -4.70 -8.36
N GLN A 138 8.12 -3.73 -8.34
CA GLN A 138 7.97 -2.49 -9.10
C GLN A 138 7.70 -2.76 -10.60
N GLY A 139 6.89 -1.91 -11.23
CA GLY A 139 6.57 -1.99 -12.65
C GLY A 139 5.12 -2.35 -12.98
N LEU A 140 4.25 -2.53 -11.98
CA LEU A 140 2.85 -2.86 -12.20
C LEU A 140 2.15 -1.73 -12.99
N PRO A 141 1.53 -1.97 -14.16
CA PRO A 141 1.14 -0.88 -15.05
C PRO A 141 -0.28 -0.34 -14.77
N PHE A 142 -0.42 0.65 -13.89
CA PHE A 142 -1.70 1.34 -13.72
C PHE A 142 -2.07 2.16 -14.95
N SER A 143 -3.35 2.07 -15.35
CA SER A 143 -3.89 2.79 -16.50
C SER A 143 -4.73 3.99 -16.06
N LEU A 144 -4.64 5.08 -16.81
CA LEU A 144 -5.45 6.29 -16.62
C LEU A 144 -6.80 6.15 -17.33
N GLY A 145 -7.82 6.86 -16.81
CA GLY A 145 -9.15 6.91 -17.42
C GLY A 145 -9.96 5.61 -17.32
N VAL A 146 -9.49 4.63 -16.55
CA VAL A 146 -10.15 3.34 -16.34
C VAL A 146 -10.03 2.91 -14.87
N TRP A 147 -10.93 2.03 -14.44
CA TRP A 147 -10.80 1.34 -13.16
C TRP A 147 -9.74 0.25 -13.26
N ASN A 148 -8.83 0.23 -12.29
CA ASN A 148 -7.79 -0.78 -12.15
C ASN A 148 -8.15 -1.67 -10.96
N LYS A 149 -8.49 -2.93 -11.21
CA LYS A 149 -8.81 -3.89 -10.13
C LYS A 149 -7.51 -4.40 -9.53
N VAL A 150 -7.27 -4.05 -8.28
CA VAL A 150 -6.10 -4.46 -7.50
C VAL A 150 -6.51 -5.55 -6.53
N GLN A 151 -5.69 -6.60 -6.44
CA GLN A 151 -5.82 -7.59 -5.38
C GLN A 151 -4.46 -7.86 -4.74
N LEU A 152 -4.38 -7.70 -3.43
CA LEU A 152 -3.21 -7.97 -2.61
C LEU A 152 -3.51 -9.14 -1.69
N TYR A 153 -2.87 -10.28 -1.94
CA TYR A 153 -2.90 -11.45 -1.08
C TYR A 153 -1.67 -11.47 -0.18
N ILE A 154 -1.89 -11.69 1.11
CA ILE A 154 -0.82 -11.93 2.07
C ILE A 154 -1.14 -13.18 2.89
N GLN A 155 -0.17 -14.08 2.98
CA GLN A 155 -0.08 -15.14 3.96
C GLN A 155 1.11 -14.86 4.87
N LEU A 156 0.85 -14.70 6.15
CA LEU A 156 1.90 -14.55 7.16
C LEU A 156 2.72 -15.82 7.28
N ASN A 157 3.99 -15.63 7.62
CA ASN A 157 4.86 -16.74 7.95
C ASN A 157 4.54 -17.30 9.34
N THR A 158 4.85 -18.58 9.52
CA THR A 158 4.99 -19.17 10.85
C THR A 158 6.20 -18.53 11.54
N PRO A 159 6.09 -18.10 12.82
CA PRO A 159 7.24 -17.62 13.57
C PRO A 159 8.45 -18.56 13.48
N GLY A 160 9.63 -18.01 13.19
CA GLY A 160 10.87 -18.78 12.97
C GLY A 160 11.00 -19.47 11.60
N LYS A 161 10.03 -19.34 10.70
CA LYS A 161 10.09 -19.89 9.33
C LYS A 161 9.93 -18.79 8.28
N SER A 162 10.58 -18.98 7.14
CA SER A 162 10.40 -18.15 5.93
C SER A 162 9.43 -18.85 4.98
N ASN A 163 8.15 -18.86 5.33
CA ASN A 163 7.07 -19.51 4.54
C ASN A 163 5.85 -18.61 4.31
N GLY A 164 6.02 -17.29 4.48
CA GLY A 164 5.02 -16.31 4.09
C GLY A 164 4.94 -16.17 2.57
N VAL A 165 3.79 -15.71 2.10
CA VAL A 165 3.53 -15.50 0.68
C VAL A 165 2.90 -14.13 0.47
N LEU A 166 3.35 -13.41 -0.55
CA LEU A 166 2.74 -12.19 -1.03
C LEU A 166 2.39 -12.37 -2.50
N LYS A 167 1.14 -12.08 -2.89
CA LYS A 167 0.76 -12.04 -4.30
C LYS A 167 0.06 -10.73 -4.63
N LEU A 168 0.32 -10.23 -5.83
CA LEU A 168 -0.27 -9.00 -6.34
C LEU A 168 -0.89 -9.28 -7.71
N TYR A 169 -2.13 -8.87 -7.88
CA TYR A 169 -2.89 -8.99 -9.12
C TYR A 169 -3.34 -7.62 -9.59
N LEU A 170 -3.35 -7.45 -10.91
CA LEU A 170 -3.96 -6.31 -11.60
C LEU A 170 -4.93 -6.84 -12.66
N ASN A 171 -6.19 -6.42 -12.61
CA ASN A 171 -7.23 -6.83 -13.55
C ASN A 171 -7.30 -8.36 -13.69
N ASP A 172 -7.36 -9.04 -12.55
CA ASP A 172 -7.44 -10.50 -12.41
C ASP A 172 -6.22 -11.28 -12.97
N LYS A 173 -5.16 -10.59 -13.39
CA LYS A 173 -3.89 -11.18 -13.82
C LYS A 173 -2.83 -11.07 -12.72
N GLU A 174 -2.17 -12.19 -12.42
CA GLU A 174 -1.04 -12.20 -11.48
C GLU A 174 0.12 -11.37 -12.03
N TRP A 175 0.55 -10.38 -11.25
CA TRP A 175 1.72 -9.55 -11.54
C TRP A 175 2.99 -10.09 -10.88
N MET A 176 2.84 -10.54 -9.63
CA MET A 176 3.94 -11.01 -8.82
C MET A 176 3.44 -11.99 -7.77
N GLU A 177 4.23 -13.04 -7.57
CA GLU A 177 4.25 -13.85 -6.35
C GLU A 177 5.65 -13.78 -5.73
N MET A 178 5.71 -13.53 -4.43
CA MET A 178 6.90 -13.69 -3.61
C MET A 178 6.62 -14.69 -2.51
N SER A 179 7.32 -15.82 -2.55
CA SER A 179 7.31 -16.84 -1.51
C SER A 179 8.54 -16.71 -0.62
N GLY A 180 8.51 -17.33 0.56
CA GLY A 180 9.60 -17.24 1.52
C GLY A 180 9.64 -15.92 2.31
N MET A 181 8.54 -15.17 2.30
CA MET A 181 8.46 -13.88 2.97
C MET A 181 8.43 -14.03 4.49
N VAL A 182 9.03 -13.08 5.21
CA VAL A 182 8.97 -12.96 6.67
C VAL A 182 8.27 -11.64 7.01
N PHE A 183 7.05 -11.73 7.53
CA PHE A 183 6.24 -10.58 7.96
C PHE A 183 6.34 -10.38 9.48
N ARG A 184 6.51 -11.47 10.24
CA ARG A 184 6.56 -11.47 11.71
C ARG A 184 7.58 -12.46 12.24
N LYS A 185 8.14 -12.17 13.41
CA LYS A 185 9.03 -13.04 14.18
C LYS A 185 8.32 -13.74 15.33
N THR A 186 7.21 -13.17 15.80
CA THR A 186 6.40 -13.70 16.91
C THR A 186 5.00 -14.06 16.42
N GLY A 187 4.26 -14.84 17.21
CA GLY A 187 2.83 -15.09 17.00
C GLY A 187 1.91 -14.06 17.64
N ALA A 188 2.44 -12.93 18.13
CA ALA A 188 1.71 -11.96 18.95
C ALA A 188 0.73 -11.09 18.15
N PHE A 189 0.89 -11.03 16.82
CA PHE A 189 0.02 -10.27 15.93
C PHE A 189 -0.24 -11.01 14.62
N ALA A 190 -1.35 -10.66 13.98
CA ALA A 190 -1.69 -11.09 12.62
C ALA A 190 -2.31 -9.92 11.85
N ILE A 191 -2.84 -10.19 10.65
CA ILE A 191 -3.58 -9.20 9.86
C ILE A 191 -4.87 -8.87 10.59
N ASN A 192 -5.09 -7.59 10.88
CA ASN A 192 -6.25 -7.12 11.64
C ASN A 192 -6.83 -5.81 11.10
N ASN A 193 -6.15 -5.13 10.16
CA ASN A 193 -6.59 -3.85 9.62
C ASN A 193 -6.40 -3.78 8.10
N VAL A 194 -7.30 -3.03 7.45
CA VAL A 194 -7.01 -2.37 6.18
C VAL A 194 -6.46 -0.99 6.49
N LEU A 195 -5.25 -0.69 6.00
CA LEU A 195 -4.68 0.64 6.06
C LEU A 195 -5.08 1.39 4.79
N PHE A 196 -6.14 2.19 4.87
CA PHE A 196 -6.50 3.11 3.80
C PHE A 196 -5.57 4.31 3.91
N SER A 197 -4.57 4.40 3.04
CA SER A 197 -3.53 5.43 3.10
C SER A 197 -3.23 5.87 1.68
N THR A 198 -3.64 7.09 1.34
CA THR A 198 -3.38 7.62 0.01
C THR A 198 -3.07 9.10 0.03
N PHE A 199 -1.91 9.43 -0.55
CA PHE A 199 -1.33 10.77 -0.63
C PHE A 199 -0.16 10.73 -1.62
N PHE A 200 0.07 11.83 -2.34
CA PHE A 200 1.34 12.04 -3.05
C PHE A 200 2.47 12.07 -2.05
N GLY A 201 3.62 11.46 -2.31
CA GLY A 201 4.71 11.75 -1.41
C GLY A 201 5.99 10.97 -1.57
N GLY A 202 7.00 11.65 -1.06
CA GLY A 202 8.13 11.19 -0.27
C GLY A 202 8.19 12.17 0.92
N GLY A 203 9.37 12.45 1.44
CA GLY A 203 9.55 13.37 2.56
C GLY A 203 9.79 14.82 2.16
N ASP A 204 9.71 15.16 0.87
CA ASP A 204 10.18 16.44 0.34
C ASP A 204 9.31 16.99 -0.80
N PRO A 205 9.40 18.31 -1.11
CA PRO A 205 8.57 18.98 -2.10
C PRO A 205 8.66 18.44 -3.53
N SER A 206 9.67 17.64 -3.90
CA SER A 206 9.76 17.09 -5.26
C SER A 206 8.70 16.03 -5.56
N TYR A 207 7.88 15.66 -4.57
CA TYR A 207 6.71 14.80 -4.71
C TYR A 207 5.39 15.57 -4.74
N ALA A 208 5.43 16.89 -4.61
CA ALA A 208 4.25 17.74 -4.59
C ALA A 208 3.37 17.53 -5.83
N THR A 209 2.07 17.49 -5.60
CA THR A 209 1.07 17.56 -6.67
C THR A 209 1.26 18.82 -7.53
N PRO A 210 1.07 18.72 -8.85
CA PRO A 210 1.19 19.86 -9.75
C PRO A 210 0.04 20.88 -9.60
#